data_AF-A0A433TJK5-F1
#
_entry.id   AF-A0A433TJK5-F1
#
_cell.length_a   1.000
_cell.length_b   1.000
_cell.length_c   1.000
_cell.angle_alpha   90.00
_cell.angle_beta   90.00
_cell.angle_gamma   90.00
#
_symmetry.space_group_name_H-M   'P 1'
#
loop_
_entity.id
_entity.type
_entity.pdbx_description
1 polymer ?
#
loop_
_entity_poly.entity_id
_entity_poly.type
_entity_poly.pdbx_seq_one_letter_code
_entity_poly.pdbx_strand_id
1 'polypeptide(L)'
;SLLNKLEAEKANIQAEIETGKRLQRDRNAPSFIAQSTSELDRKWKDTQELAKAKHEKLKKQVKDWENYEGEKGTLLTYLKKAETELEKPSETVNQDNAQKDFQAKKELQATLNKLKGSLTEMTKLNALLAEGASRERQAPLKGEMTDIDKKLENVSYRLNAKLSDLEATIAKWNEYYKRLNNFCDWLNEKEAKLAEIYDNKQDSPEEQLQKAEGISSQVYENHVTLENLEKDARGLTQNFRSRETAALKSKLTSVRRQWESLCARAKDRSTALSGNVAHWQRYQTLHEELMPWIIKAEKYCATELPKCSSLDEAKDLYELHQAFLQECEEHLPIFDQMSTEAGYLIDQPNMHRDLEAIQKRWGKILTNSEDRSQKVDKMFGAWNAHASQLESFQETLDKDQRAPRPGPQHQHVRHSGAGARAG
;
A
#
# COMPACT_ATOMS: atom_id res chain seq x y z
N SER A 1 -77.24 -31.44 -19.03
CA SER A 1 -77.45 -30.48 -17.92
C SER A 1 -78.95 -30.36 -17.65
N LEU A 2 -79.35 -30.02 -16.41
CA LEU A 2 -80.74 -29.69 -16.05
C LEU A 2 -81.27 -28.54 -16.92
N LEU A 3 -80.38 -27.62 -17.32
CA LEU A 3 -80.67 -26.52 -18.25
C LEU A 3 -81.03 -27.01 -19.65
N ASN A 4 -80.29 -27.98 -20.20
CA ASN A 4 -80.59 -28.55 -21.53
C ASN A 4 -81.92 -29.33 -21.51
N LYS A 5 -82.28 -29.95 -20.37
CA LYS A 5 -83.59 -30.59 -20.20
C LYS A 5 -84.71 -29.56 -20.13
N LEU A 6 -84.51 -28.48 -19.38
CA LEU A 6 -85.40 -27.31 -19.39
C LEU A 6 -85.54 -26.72 -20.80
N GLU A 7 -84.46 -26.53 -21.54
CA GLU A 7 -84.52 -26.02 -22.92
C GLU A 7 -85.23 -26.96 -23.88
N ALA A 8 -85.10 -28.28 -23.70
CA ALA A 8 -85.82 -29.28 -24.48
C ALA A 8 -87.33 -29.28 -24.18
N GLU A 9 -87.72 -29.14 -22.91
CA GLU A 9 -89.13 -29.09 -22.49
C GLU A 9 -89.78 -27.71 -22.66
N LYS A 10 -88.98 -26.67 -22.89
CA LYS A 10 -89.44 -25.29 -23.08
C LYS A 10 -90.53 -25.19 -24.14
N ALA A 11 -90.34 -25.84 -25.29
CA ALA A 11 -91.31 -25.79 -26.39
C ALA A 11 -92.63 -26.46 -26.00
N ASN A 12 -92.59 -27.58 -25.28
CA ASN A 12 -93.78 -28.31 -24.85
C ASN A 12 -94.56 -27.55 -23.76
N ILE A 13 -93.86 -27.04 -22.74
CA ILE A 13 -94.49 -26.29 -21.64
C ILE A 13 -95.05 -24.95 -22.15
N GLN A 14 -94.36 -24.28 -23.08
CA GLN A 14 -94.89 -23.07 -23.73
C GLN A 14 -96.14 -23.37 -24.57
N ALA A 15 -96.16 -24.48 -25.31
CA ALA A 15 -97.32 -24.92 -26.08
C ALA A 15 -98.52 -25.29 -25.17
N GLU A 16 -98.29 -25.92 -24.02
CA GLU A 16 -99.33 -26.21 -23.02
C GLU A 16 -99.90 -24.93 -22.39
N ILE A 17 -99.04 -23.95 -22.09
CA ILE A 17 -99.46 -22.63 -21.59
C ILE A 17 -100.28 -21.88 -22.65
N GLU A 18 -99.89 -21.91 -23.93
CA GLU A 18 -100.65 -21.31 -25.03
C GLU A 18 -101.99 -22.01 -25.26
N THR A 19 -102.02 -23.33 -25.17
CA THR A 19 -103.23 -24.14 -25.27
C THR A 19 -104.19 -23.83 -24.12
N GLY A 20 -103.70 -23.74 -22.88
CA GLY A 20 -104.47 -23.31 -21.72
C GLY A 20 -105.04 -21.90 -21.85
N LYS A 21 -104.24 -20.94 -22.34
CA LYS A 21 -104.68 -19.56 -22.63
C LYS A 21 -105.74 -19.50 -23.73
N ARG A 22 -105.67 -20.39 -24.72
CA ARG A 22 -106.68 -20.51 -25.78
C ARG A 22 -108.00 -21.07 -25.24
N LEU A 23 -107.95 -22.11 -24.41
CA LEU A 23 -109.11 -22.72 -23.75
C LEU A 23 -109.81 -21.75 -22.79
N GLN A 24 -109.05 -20.83 -22.18
CA GLN A 24 -109.58 -19.78 -21.29
C GLN A 24 -110.43 -18.72 -22.02
N ARG A 25 -110.34 -18.62 -23.36
CA ARG A 25 -111.15 -17.70 -24.18
C ARG A 25 -112.55 -18.24 -24.49
N ASP A 26 -112.83 -19.50 -24.17
CA ASP A 26 -114.11 -20.15 -24.43
C ASP A 26 -115.16 -19.78 -23.37
N ARG A 27 -116.43 -19.63 -23.77
CA ARG A 27 -117.49 -19.01 -22.95
C ARG A 27 -117.91 -19.85 -21.74
N ASN A 28 -117.66 -21.16 -21.77
CA ASN A 28 -117.95 -22.12 -20.70
C ASN A 28 -116.68 -22.70 -20.03
N ALA A 29 -115.53 -22.03 -20.16
CA ALA A 29 -114.27 -22.53 -19.61
C ALA A 29 -114.34 -22.66 -18.07
N PRO A 30 -114.08 -23.86 -17.50
CA PRO A 30 -114.02 -24.03 -16.05
C PRO A 30 -112.93 -23.14 -15.43
N SER A 31 -113.21 -22.56 -14.26
CA SER A 31 -112.28 -21.68 -13.54
C SER A 31 -110.92 -22.32 -13.23
N PHE A 32 -110.87 -23.66 -13.11
CA PHE A 32 -109.62 -24.38 -12.86
C PHE A 32 -108.61 -24.31 -14.02
N ILE A 33 -109.06 -24.12 -15.28
CA ILE A 33 -108.16 -24.02 -16.45
C ILE A 33 -107.35 -22.72 -16.39
N ALA A 34 -107.99 -21.62 -16.02
CA ALA A 34 -107.35 -20.34 -15.77
C ALA A 34 -106.31 -20.44 -14.64
N GLN A 35 -106.67 -21.10 -13.54
CA GLN A 35 -105.81 -21.28 -12.38
C GLN A 35 -104.61 -22.19 -12.71
N SER A 36 -104.84 -23.35 -13.34
CA SER A 36 -103.80 -24.31 -13.72
C SER A 36 -102.81 -23.72 -14.73
N THR A 37 -103.29 -23.00 -15.75
CA THR A 37 -102.43 -22.35 -16.75
C THR A 37 -101.56 -21.25 -16.12
N SER A 38 -102.13 -20.47 -15.20
CA SER A 38 -101.40 -19.44 -14.44
C SER A 38 -100.35 -20.05 -13.50
N GLU A 39 -100.71 -21.11 -12.78
CA GLU A 39 -99.78 -21.85 -11.92
C GLU A 39 -98.64 -22.51 -12.69
N LEU A 40 -98.91 -23.07 -13.87
CA LEU A 40 -97.91 -23.65 -14.76
C LEU A 40 -96.95 -22.58 -15.31
N ASP A 41 -97.48 -21.45 -15.81
CA ASP A 41 -96.67 -20.31 -16.29
C ASP A 41 -95.79 -19.74 -15.17
N ARG A 42 -96.33 -19.62 -13.95
CA ARG A 42 -95.57 -19.18 -12.76
C ARG A 42 -94.46 -20.17 -12.41
N LYS A 43 -94.79 -21.46 -12.22
CA LYS A 43 -93.80 -22.50 -11.87
C LYS A 43 -92.72 -22.63 -12.93
N TRP A 44 -93.07 -22.51 -14.21
CA TRP A 44 -92.12 -22.52 -15.32
C TRP A 44 -91.15 -21.35 -15.25
N LYS A 45 -91.66 -20.11 -15.09
CA LYS A 45 -90.84 -18.90 -14.94
C LYS A 45 -89.92 -18.99 -13.71
N ASP A 46 -90.47 -19.36 -12.55
CA ASP A 46 -89.73 -19.53 -11.30
C ASP A 46 -88.60 -20.56 -11.47
N THR A 47 -88.88 -21.70 -12.10
CA THR A 47 -87.88 -22.76 -12.34
C THR A 47 -86.81 -22.30 -13.32
N GLN A 48 -87.19 -21.58 -14.37
CA GLN A 48 -86.24 -21.05 -15.35
C GLN A 48 -85.32 -19.99 -14.74
N GLU A 49 -85.86 -19.06 -13.94
CA GLU A 49 -85.08 -18.07 -13.22
C GLU A 49 -84.13 -18.73 -12.21
N LEU A 50 -84.61 -19.69 -11.43
CA LEU A 50 -83.79 -20.45 -10.49
C LEU A 50 -82.67 -21.23 -11.20
N ALA A 51 -82.97 -21.85 -12.33
CA ALA A 51 -82.00 -22.60 -13.12
C ALA A 51 -80.93 -21.69 -13.73
N LYS A 52 -81.31 -20.53 -14.29
CA LYS A 52 -80.38 -19.51 -14.78
C LYS A 52 -79.50 -18.96 -13.66
N ALA A 53 -80.08 -18.59 -12.52
CA ALA A 53 -79.35 -18.10 -11.37
C ALA A 53 -78.35 -19.14 -10.84
N LYS A 54 -78.76 -20.42 -10.78
CA LYS A 54 -77.88 -21.53 -10.41
C LYS A 54 -76.75 -21.72 -11.42
N HIS A 55 -77.04 -21.60 -12.71
CA HIS A 55 -76.02 -21.72 -13.76
C HIS A 55 -74.97 -20.62 -13.69
N GLU A 56 -75.38 -19.36 -13.58
CA GLU A 56 -74.45 -18.23 -13.44
C GLU A 56 -73.62 -18.34 -12.16
N LYS A 57 -74.23 -18.78 -11.05
CA LYS A 57 -73.51 -19.06 -9.80
C LYS A 57 -72.44 -20.15 -9.97
N LEU A 58 -72.80 -21.28 -10.59
CA LEU A 58 -71.85 -22.37 -10.84
C LEU A 58 -70.74 -21.94 -11.80
N LYS A 59 -71.06 -21.19 -12.86
CA LYS A 59 -70.09 -20.66 -13.81
C LYS A 59 -69.07 -19.74 -13.14
N LYS A 60 -69.54 -18.85 -12.25
CA LYS A 60 -68.66 -18.02 -11.42
C LYS A 60 -67.76 -18.87 -10.52
N GLN A 61 -68.34 -19.84 -9.80
CA GLN A 61 -67.57 -20.74 -8.92
C GLN A 61 -66.49 -21.52 -9.67
N VAL A 62 -66.77 -22.00 -10.89
CA VAL A 62 -65.75 -22.68 -11.72
C VAL A 62 -64.59 -21.73 -12.04
N LYS A 63 -64.88 -20.48 -12.43
CA LYS A 63 -63.84 -19.49 -12.69
C LYS A 63 -63.02 -19.15 -11.44
N ASP A 64 -63.68 -19.01 -10.29
CA ASP A 64 -63.02 -18.77 -9.00
C ASP A 64 -62.10 -19.95 -8.62
N TRP A 65 -62.53 -21.19 -8.89
CA TRP A 65 -61.71 -22.40 -8.72
C TRP A 65 -60.50 -22.47 -9.65
N GLU A 66 -60.68 -22.16 -10.93
CA GLU A 66 -59.60 -22.11 -11.92
C GLU A 66 -58.54 -21.08 -11.53
N ASN A 67 -58.98 -19.89 -11.09
CA ASN A 67 -58.09 -18.85 -10.59
C ASN A 67 -57.33 -19.32 -9.35
N TYR A 68 -58.03 -19.88 -8.36
CA TYR A 68 -57.40 -20.38 -7.12
C TYR A 68 -56.34 -21.44 -7.40
N GLU A 69 -56.64 -22.45 -8.21
CA GLU A 69 -55.66 -23.51 -8.52
C GLU A 69 -54.49 -23.00 -9.37
N GLY A 70 -54.72 -22.03 -10.27
CA GLY A 70 -53.64 -21.38 -11.03
C GLY A 70 -52.67 -20.61 -10.14
N GLU A 71 -53.18 -19.80 -9.22
CA GLU A 71 -52.36 -19.03 -8.27
C GLU A 71 -51.64 -19.94 -7.27
N LYS A 72 -52.35 -20.94 -6.73
CA LYS A 72 -51.77 -21.98 -5.85
C LYS A 72 -50.66 -22.75 -6.54
N GLY A 73 -50.87 -23.19 -7.78
CA GLY A 73 -49.85 -23.90 -8.56
C GLY A 73 -48.59 -23.04 -8.80
N THR A 74 -48.78 -21.75 -9.09
CA THR A 74 -47.68 -20.80 -9.23
C THR A 74 -46.89 -20.67 -7.92
N LEU A 75 -47.59 -20.45 -6.80
CA LEU A 75 -46.98 -20.31 -5.48
C LEU A 75 -46.19 -21.56 -5.07
N LEU A 76 -46.76 -22.75 -5.23
CA LEU A 76 -46.10 -24.02 -4.91
C LEU A 76 -44.86 -24.26 -5.78
N THR A 77 -44.88 -23.85 -7.04
CA THR A 77 -43.71 -23.94 -7.94
C THR A 77 -42.57 -23.04 -7.45
N TYR A 78 -42.87 -21.80 -7.06
CA TYR A 78 -41.87 -20.88 -6.51
C TYR A 78 -41.35 -21.31 -5.14
N LEU A 79 -42.21 -21.83 -4.25
CA LEU A 79 -41.78 -22.39 -2.97
C LEU A 79 -40.83 -23.57 -3.19
N LYS A 80 -41.15 -24.48 -4.11
CA LYS A 80 -40.25 -25.60 -4.45
C LYS A 80 -38.92 -25.14 -5.00
N LYS A 81 -38.92 -24.11 -5.88
CA LYS A 81 -37.69 -23.50 -6.38
C LYS A 81 -36.87 -22.91 -5.22
N ALA A 82 -37.51 -22.20 -4.30
CA ALA A 82 -36.85 -21.62 -3.15
C ALA A 82 -36.25 -22.68 -2.21
N GLU A 83 -37.00 -23.75 -1.93
CA GLU A 83 -36.53 -24.89 -1.14
C GLU A 83 -35.28 -25.54 -1.77
N THR A 84 -35.31 -25.77 -3.09
CA THR A 84 -34.19 -26.34 -3.85
C THR A 84 -32.95 -25.44 -3.78
N GLU A 85 -33.10 -24.12 -3.93
CA GLU A 85 -31.98 -23.17 -3.80
C GLU A 85 -31.46 -23.06 -2.35
N LEU A 86 -32.32 -23.29 -1.35
CA LEU A 86 -31.93 -23.31 0.06
C LEU A 86 -31.21 -24.60 0.47
N GLU A 87 -31.40 -25.70 -0.26
CA GLU A 87 -30.67 -26.96 -0.05
C GLU A 87 -29.23 -26.89 -0.59
N LYS A 88 -28.97 -26.06 -1.60
CA LYS A 88 -27.62 -25.85 -2.12
C LYS A 88 -26.71 -25.24 -1.04
N PRO A 89 -25.45 -25.70 -0.92
CA PRO A 89 -24.47 -25.06 -0.07
C PRO A 89 -24.22 -23.63 -0.55
N SER A 90 -23.99 -22.70 0.39
CA SER A 90 -23.70 -21.31 0.03
C SER A 90 -22.32 -21.22 -0.62
N GLU A 91 -22.23 -20.49 -1.74
CA GLU A 91 -20.99 -20.35 -2.50
C GLU A 91 -20.18 -19.15 -1.96
N THR A 92 -19.37 -19.38 -0.92
CA THR A 92 -18.67 -18.29 -0.19
C THR A 92 -17.15 -18.30 -0.32
N VAL A 93 -16.63 -19.15 -1.21
CA VAL A 93 -15.20 -19.45 -1.38
C VAL A 93 -14.38 -18.24 -1.83
N ASN A 94 -15.01 -17.27 -2.50
CA ASN A 94 -14.44 -15.97 -2.83
C ASN A 94 -15.54 -14.88 -2.75
N GLN A 95 -15.13 -13.61 -2.80
CA GLN A 95 -16.04 -12.46 -2.68
C GLN A 95 -17.07 -12.39 -3.81
N ASP A 96 -16.69 -12.69 -5.06
CA ASP A 96 -17.58 -12.63 -6.23
C ASP A 96 -18.66 -13.72 -6.16
N ASN A 97 -18.30 -14.95 -5.80
CA ASN A 97 -19.24 -16.04 -5.57
C ASN A 97 -20.22 -15.69 -4.43
N ALA A 98 -19.71 -15.17 -3.31
CA ALA A 98 -20.56 -14.76 -2.18
C ALA A 98 -21.55 -13.65 -2.59
N GLN A 99 -21.11 -12.70 -3.42
CA GLN A 99 -21.95 -11.62 -3.94
C GLN A 99 -23.01 -12.12 -4.93
N LYS A 100 -22.64 -13.05 -5.82
CA LYS A 100 -23.55 -13.69 -6.77
C LYS A 100 -24.63 -14.51 -6.06
N ASP A 101 -24.24 -15.32 -5.08
CA ASP A 101 -25.18 -16.12 -4.29
C ASP A 101 -26.11 -15.22 -3.48
N PHE A 102 -25.58 -14.16 -2.86
CA PHE A 102 -26.39 -13.15 -2.18
C PHE A 102 -27.43 -12.51 -3.09
N GLN A 103 -27.03 -12.08 -4.29
CA GLN A 103 -27.93 -11.44 -5.25
C GLN A 103 -29.04 -12.41 -5.71
N ALA A 104 -28.68 -13.66 -6.04
CA ALA A 104 -29.64 -14.69 -6.43
C ALA A 104 -30.67 -14.97 -5.31
N LYS A 105 -30.21 -15.06 -4.06
CA LYS A 105 -31.10 -15.26 -2.89
C LYS A 105 -31.95 -14.02 -2.58
N LYS A 106 -31.45 -12.83 -2.84
CA LYS A 106 -32.18 -11.56 -2.67
C LYS A 106 -33.31 -11.42 -3.68
N GLU A 107 -33.07 -11.82 -4.93
CA GLU A 107 -34.11 -11.88 -5.97
C GLU A 107 -35.21 -12.90 -5.63
N LEU A 108 -34.81 -14.06 -5.08
CA LEU A 108 -35.75 -15.05 -4.58
C LEU A 108 -36.60 -14.50 -3.44
N GLN A 109 -35.99 -13.75 -2.51
CA GLN A 109 -36.69 -13.12 -1.38
C GLN A 109 -37.70 -12.08 -1.86
N ALA A 110 -37.32 -11.23 -2.83
CA ALA A 110 -38.23 -10.25 -3.42
C ALA A 110 -39.44 -10.93 -4.08
N THR A 111 -39.21 -12.06 -4.77
CA THR A 111 -40.26 -12.85 -5.39
C THR A 111 -41.21 -13.47 -4.35
N LEU A 112 -40.68 -14.04 -3.27
CA LEU A 112 -41.49 -14.60 -2.18
C LEU A 112 -42.31 -13.53 -1.45
N ASN A 113 -41.74 -12.35 -1.21
CA ASN A 113 -42.46 -11.23 -0.60
C ASN A 113 -43.62 -10.74 -1.47
N LYS A 114 -43.44 -10.69 -2.80
CA LYS A 114 -44.53 -10.39 -3.74
C LYS A 114 -45.65 -11.42 -3.64
N LEU A 115 -45.31 -12.71 -3.63
CA LEU A 115 -46.27 -13.80 -3.52
C LEU A 115 -47.00 -13.83 -2.17
N LYS A 116 -46.31 -13.45 -1.08
CA LYS A 116 -46.91 -13.27 0.25
C LYS A 116 -48.01 -12.19 0.24
N GLY A 117 -47.86 -11.14 -0.57
CA GLY A 117 -48.90 -10.13 -0.78
C GLY A 117 -50.18 -10.73 -1.37
N SER A 118 -50.04 -11.58 -2.40
CA SER A 118 -51.16 -12.28 -3.05
C SER A 118 -51.82 -13.34 -2.16
N LEU A 119 -51.12 -13.85 -1.15
CA LEU A 119 -51.62 -14.85 -0.21
C LEU A 119 -52.91 -14.40 0.51
N THR A 120 -53.04 -13.11 0.80
CA THR A 120 -54.23 -12.54 1.46
C THR A 120 -55.47 -12.66 0.58
N GLU A 121 -55.34 -12.40 -0.72
CA GLU A 121 -56.44 -12.51 -1.69
C GLU A 121 -56.79 -13.99 -1.93
N MET A 122 -55.77 -14.83 -2.05
CA MET A 122 -55.92 -16.28 -2.19
C MET A 122 -56.63 -16.92 -0.99
N THR A 123 -56.32 -16.45 0.23
CA THR A 123 -57.00 -16.89 1.46
C THR A 123 -58.49 -16.52 1.46
N LYS A 124 -58.83 -15.31 1.00
CA LYS A 124 -60.24 -14.88 0.85
C LYS A 124 -60.96 -15.73 -0.18
N LEU A 125 -60.32 -15.99 -1.33
CA LEU A 125 -60.87 -16.83 -2.39
C LEU A 125 -61.09 -18.27 -1.89
N ASN A 126 -60.12 -18.85 -1.18
CA ASN A 126 -60.24 -20.17 -0.57
C ASN A 126 -61.42 -20.26 0.41
N ALA A 127 -61.64 -19.23 1.24
CA ALA A 127 -62.77 -19.19 2.17
C ALA A 127 -64.12 -19.20 1.44
N LEU A 128 -64.27 -18.38 0.38
CA LEU A 128 -65.47 -18.36 -0.47
C LEU A 128 -65.71 -19.70 -1.17
N LEU A 129 -64.64 -20.32 -1.68
CA LEU A 129 -64.72 -21.64 -2.31
C LEU A 129 -65.11 -22.73 -1.32
N ALA A 130 -64.62 -22.68 -0.08
CA ALA A 130 -65.00 -23.60 0.99
C ALA A 130 -66.49 -23.50 1.33
N GLU A 131 -67.03 -22.28 1.47
CA GLU A 131 -68.48 -22.09 1.71
C GLU A 131 -69.35 -22.70 0.61
N GLY A 132 -68.88 -22.66 -0.64
CA GLY A 132 -69.56 -23.26 -1.79
C GLY A 132 -69.33 -24.76 -2.00
N ALA A 133 -68.39 -25.37 -1.27
CA ALA A 133 -67.98 -26.75 -1.43
C ALA A 133 -68.81 -27.73 -0.58
N SER A 134 -68.70 -29.04 -0.87
CA SER A 134 -69.28 -30.08 -0.03
C SER A 134 -68.66 -30.09 1.37
N ARG A 135 -69.41 -30.57 2.37
CA ARG A 135 -68.97 -30.61 3.77
C ARG A 135 -67.63 -31.33 3.96
N GLU A 136 -67.37 -32.35 3.16
CA GLU A 136 -66.12 -33.14 3.14
C GLU A 136 -64.93 -32.35 2.59
N ARG A 137 -65.15 -31.39 1.67
CA ARG A 137 -64.09 -30.61 1.01
C ARG A 137 -63.73 -29.32 1.75
N GLN A 138 -64.60 -28.86 2.64
CA GLN A 138 -64.40 -27.63 3.42
C GLN A 138 -63.14 -27.67 4.30
N ALA A 139 -62.93 -28.75 5.05
CA ALA A 139 -61.77 -28.87 5.93
C ALA A 139 -60.43 -28.99 5.18
N PRO A 140 -60.30 -29.85 4.14
CA PRO A 140 -59.08 -29.90 3.31
C PRO A 140 -58.72 -28.54 2.69
N LEU A 141 -59.70 -27.82 2.13
CA LEU A 141 -59.45 -26.50 1.51
C LEU A 141 -58.82 -25.49 2.49
N LYS A 142 -59.35 -25.40 3.71
CA LYS A 142 -58.79 -24.52 4.75
C LYS A 142 -57.42 -25.00 5.22
N GLY A 143 -57.21 -26.31 5.25
CA GLY A 143 -55.91 -26.93 5.57
C GLY A 143 -54.83 -26.56 4.56
N GLU A 144 -55.13 -26.60 3.26
CA GLU A 144 -54.17 -26.26 2.19
C GLU A 144 -53.60 -24.85 2.36
N MET A 145 -54.46 -23.86 2.67
CA MET A 145 -54.03 -22.48 2.88
C MET A 145 -53.09 -22.36 4.08
N THR A 146 -53.40 -23.09 5.15
CA THR A 146 -52.60 -23.13 6.38
C THR A 146 -51.23 -23.77 6.13
N ASP A 147 -51.18 -24.84 5.33
CA ASP A 147 -49.95 -25.55 5.00
C ASP A 147 -49.04 -24.72 4.09
N ILE A 148 -49.64 -24.02 3.11
CA ILE A 148 -48.93 -23.09 2.23
C ILE A 148 -48.32 -21.94 3.05
N ASP A 149 -49.09 -21.35 3.97
CA ASP A 149 -48.64 -20.25 4.82
C ASP A 149 -47.45 -20.69 5.69
N LYS A 150 -47.56 -21.84 6.37
CA LYS A 150 -46.45 -22.43 7.15
C LYS A 150 -45.20 -22.70 6.30
N LYS A 151 -45.35 -23.23 5.09
CA LYS A 151 -44.22 -23.45 4.18
C LYS A 151 -43.56 -22.13 3.77
N LEU A 152 -44.36 -21.13 3.43
CA LEU A 152 -43.87 -19.81 3.06
C LEU A 152 -43.12 -19.15 4.21
N GLU A 153 -43.64 -19.23 5.44
CA GLU A 153 -42.96 -18.72 6.64
C GLU A 153 -41.63 -19.45 6.88
N ASN A 154 -41.61 -20.78 6.79
CA ASN A 154 -40.38 -21.56 6.98
C ASN A 154 -39.31 -21.23 5.94
N VAL A 155 -39.69 -21.20 4.65
CA VAL A 155 -38.78 -20.85 3.55
C VAL A 155 -38.28 -19.42 3.70
N SER A 156 -39.15 -18.47 4.04
CA SER A 156 -38.78 -17.07 4.24
C SER A 156 -37.80 -16.92 5.42
N TYR A 157 -38.06 -17.60 6.54
CA TYR A 157 -37.17 -17.59 7.70
C TYR A 157 -35.77 -18.12 7.34
N ARG A 158 -35.70 -19.29 6.69
CA ARG A 158 -34.44 -19.90 6.26
C ARG A 158 -33.68 -19.05 5.23
N LEU A 159 -34.41 -18.43 4.30
CA LEU A 159 -33.84 -17.54 3.29
C LEU A 159 -33.25 -16.28 3.92
N ASN A 160 -33.97 -15.66 4.86
CA ASN A 160 -33.50 -14.49 5.59
C ASN A 160 -32.25 -14.82 6.42
N ALA A 161 -32.21 -15.99 7.06
CA ALA A 161 -31.02 -16.46 7.77
C ALA A 161 -29.81 -16.62 6.83
N LYS A 162 -29.99 -17.28 5.67
CA LYS A 162 -28.92 -17.38 4.67
C LYS A 162 -28.46 -16.03 4.12
N LEU A 163 -29.38 -15.09 3.90
CA LEU A 163 -29.04 -13.74 3.45
C LEU A 163 -28.22 -13.01 4.50
N SER A 164 -28.61 -13.09 5.77
CA SER A 164 -27.85 -12.54 6.90
C SER A 164 -26.43 -13.12 6.98
N ASP A 165 -26.28 -14.44 6.82
CA ASP A 165 -24.97 -15.10 6.83
C ASP A 165 -24.10 -14.69 5.63
N LEU A 166 -24.71 -14.53 4.45
CA LEU A 166 -24.04 -14.07 3.24
C LEU A 166 -23.60 -12.61 3.38
N GLU A 167 -24.45 -11.71 3.90
CA GLU A 167 -24.07 -10.32 4.17
C GLU A 167 -22.89 -10.24 5.14
N ALA A 168 -22.93 -11.01 6.22
CA ALA A 168 -21.82 -11.09 7.17
C ALA A 168 -20.53 -11.61 6.50
N THR A 169 -20.65 -12.56 5.58
CA THR A 169 -19.51 -13.11 4.83
C THR A 169 -18.94 -12.11 3.83
N ILE A 170 -19.80 -11.39 3.09
CA ILE A 170 -19.40 -10.32 2.18
C ILE A 170 -18.71 -9.20 2.95
N ALA A 171 -19.23 -8.82 4.12
CA ALA A 171 -18.59 -7.83 4.99
C ALA A 171 -17.18 -8.26 5.42
N LYS A 172 -16.98 -9.54 5.77
CA LYS A 172 -15.65 -10.09 6.07
C LYS A 172 -14.72 -10.03 4.87
N TRP A 173 -15.20 -10.36 3.66
CA TRP A 173 -14.43 -10.23 2.42
C TRP A 173 -14.04 -8.78 2.13
N ASN A 174 -14.96 -7.83 2.28
CA ASN A 174 -14.70 -6.41 2.07
C ASN A 174 -13.63 -5.89 3.03
N GLU A 175 -13.75 -6.20 4.32
CA GLU A 175 -12.77 -5.79 5.33
C GLU A 175 -11.41 -6.44 5.08
N TYR A 176 -11.39 -7.71 4.68
CA TYR A 176 -10.16 -8.41 4.31
C TYR A 176 -9.44 -7.73 3.15
N TYR A 177 -10.13 -7.44 2.04
CA TYR A 177 -9.51 -6.77 0.90
C TYR A 177 -9.09 -5.34 1.20
N LYS A 178 -9.83 -4.62 2.04
CA LYS A 178 -9.43 -3.30 2.53
C LYS A 178 -8.11 -3.38 3.30
N ARG A 179 -7.98 -4.31 4.25
CA ARG A 179 -6.73 -4.52 5.01
C ARG A 179 -5.57 -4.96 4.10
N LEU A 180 -5.83 -5.84 3.13
CA LEU A 180 -4.82 -6.28 2.17
C LEU A 180 -4.32 -5.13 1.29
N ASN A 181 -5.22 -4.28 0.79
CA ASN A 181 -4.87 -3.11 -0.01
C ASN A 181 -4.06 -2.10 0.81
N ASN A 182 -4.51 -1.79 2.03
CA ASN A 182 -3.77 -0.92 2.94
C ASN A 182 -2.35 -1.43 3.21
N PHE A 183 -2.18 -2.75 3.37
CA PHE A 183 -0.85 -3.36 3.54
C PHE A 183 0.01 -3.26 2.28
N CYS A 184 -0.58 -3.44 1.09
CA CYS A 184 0.12 -3.23 -0.19
C CYS A 184 0.56 -1.78 -0.37
N ASP A 185 -0.31 -0.82 -0.06
CA ASP A 185 0.00 0.61 -0.17
C ASP A 185 1.10 0.99 0.81
N TRP A 186 1.04 0.48 2.04
CA TRP A 186 2.09 0.66 3.03
C TRP A 186 3.43 0.06 2.59
N LEU A 187 3.43 -1.14 1.97
CA LEU A 187 4.66 -1.72 1.39
C LEU A 187 5.25 -0.81 0.32
N ASN A 188 4.42 -0.31 -0.61
CA ASN A 188 4.86 0.60 -1.67
C ASN A 188 5.41 1.92 -1.10
N GLU A 189 4.78 2.46 -0.05
CA GLU A 189 5.27 3.65 0.65
C GLU A 189 6.66 3.42 1.26
N LYS A 190 6.87 2.28 1.93
CA LYS A 190 8.17 1.94 2.52
C LYS A 190 9.23 1.66 1.47
N GLU A 191 8.86 1.03 0.37
CA GLU A 191 9.71 0.80 -0.78
C GLU A 191 10.19 2.14 -1.38
N ALA A 192 9.29 3.11 -1.57
CA ALA A 192 9.61 4.45 -2.04
C ALA A 192 10.54 5.18 -1.06
N LYS A 193 10.24 5.15 0.24
CA LYS A 193 11.10 5.76 1.28
C LYS A 193 12.48 5.14 1.34
N LEU A 194 12.59 3.82 1.14
CA LEU A 194 13.89 3.16 1.08
C LEU A 194 14.66 3.60 -0.18
N ALA A 195 14.00 3.72 -1.32
CA ALA A 195 14.60 4.25 -2.56
C ALA A 195 15.07 5.71 -2.39
N GLU A 196 14.29 6.55 -1.71
CA GLU A 196 14.70 7.92 -1.37
C GLU A 196 16.01 7.94 -0.58
N ILE A 197 16.24 7.01 0.35
CA ILE A 197 17.51 6.91 1.11
C ILE A 197 18.69 6.50 0.21
N TYR A 198 18.46 5.74 -0.86
CA TYR A 198 19.51 5.42 -1.83
C TYR A 198 19.87 6.63 -2.69
N ASP A 199 18.88 7.45 -3.05
CA ASP A 199 19.06 8.61 -3.92
C ASP A 199 19.40 9.90 -3.15
N ASN A 200 19.26 9.92 -1.82
CA ASN A 200 19.43 11.11 -1.00
C ASN A 200 20.90 11.56 -1.02
N LYS A 201 21.10 12.80 -1.49
CA LYS A 201 22.40 13.44 -1.58
C LYS A 201 22.65 14.59 -0.59
N GLN A 202 21.75 14.78 0.37
CA GLN A 202 21.79 15.93 1.28
C GLN A 202 21.98 15.51 2.73
N ASP A 203 21.38 14.39 3.13
CA ASP A 203 21.46 13.88 4.49
C ASP A 203 22.88 13.40 4.85
N SER A 204 23.27 13.60 6.11
CA SER A 204 24.50 12.99 6.64
C SER A 204 24.37 11.45 6.71
N PRO A 205 25.49 10.71 6.75
CA PRO A 205 25.46 9.26 6.95
C PRO A 205 24.67 8.82 8.18
N GLU A 206 24.69 9.59 9.28
CA GLU A 206 23.89 9.32 10.48
C GLU A 206 22.39 9.48 10.24
N GLU A 207 21.98 10.55 9.56
CA GLU A 207 20.57 10.80 9.25
C GLU A 207 20.03 9.72 8.31
N GLN A 208 20.82 9.32 7.30
CA GLN A 208 20.47 8.21 6.42
C GLN A 208 20.34 6.90 7.21
N LEU A 209 21.27 6.62 8.14
CA LEU A 209 21.23 5.42 8.98
C LEU A 209 19.96 5.40 9.83
N GLN A 210 19.65 6.50 10.52
CA GLN A 210 18.47 6.61 11.37
C GLN A 210 17.18 6.35 10.58
N LYS A 211 17.08 6.92 9.36
CA LYS A 211 15.94 6.67 8.46
C LYS A 211 15.88 5.20 8.05
N ALA A 212 16.99 4.60 7.67
CA ALA A 212 17.05 3.19 7.24
C ALA A 212 16.69 2.22 8.38
N GLU A 213 17.23 2.43 9.58
CA GLU A 213 16.90 1.65 10.78
C GLU A 213 15.42 1.79 11.15
N GLY A 214 14.87 3.00 11.06
CA GLY A 214 13.45 3.24 11.26
C GLY A 214 12.57 2.44 10.29
N ILE A 215 12.94 2.39 9.00
CA ILE A 215 12.26 1.54 8.01
C ILE A 215 12.45 0.06 8.36
N SER A 216 13.67 -0.38 8.65
CA SER A 216 13.97 -1.77 8.99
C SER A 216 13.14 -2.26 10.19
N SER A 217 13.03 -1.46 11.26
CA SER A 217 12.21 -1.79 12.43
C SER A 217 10.72 -1.87 12.06
N GLN A 218 10.20 -0.85 11.38
CA GLN A 218 8.78 -0.81 10.99
C GLN A 218 8.41 -1.98 10.08
N VAL A 219 9.30 -2.38 9.15
CA VAL A 219 9.03 -3.51 8.26
C VAL A 219 9.11 -4.84 8.98
N TYR A 220 10.06 -5.00 9.90
CA TYR A 220 10.13 -6.18 10.75
C TYR A 220 8.90 -6.31 11.65
N GLU A 221 8.47 -5.25 12.33
CA GLU A 221 7.31 -5.24 13.23
C GLU A 221 6.01 -5.60 12.50
N ASN A 222 5.89 -5.24 11.22
CA ASN A 222 4.68 -5.48 10.43
C ASN A 222 4.50 -6.95 9.98
N HIS A 223 5.42 -7.87 10.34
CA HIS A 223 5.26 -9.31 10.07
C HIS A 223 3.94 -9.87 10.63
N VAL A 224 3.52 -9.41 11.82
CA VAL A 224 2.29 -9.86 12.48
C VAL A 224 1.07 -9.53 11.63
N THR A 225 1.04 -8.37 10.97
CA THR A 225 -0.06 -7.98 10.08
C THR A 225 -0.14 -8.90 8.86
N LEU A 226 1.02 -9.21 8.25
CA LEU A 226 1.09 -10.14 7.13
C LEU A 226 0.61 -11.54 7.53
N GLU A 227 1.08 -12.07 8.66
CA GLU A 227 0.66 -13.37 9.17
C GLU A 227 -0.85 -13.43 9.45
N ASN A 228 -1.40 -12.36 10.03
CA ASN A 228 -2.84 -12.24 10.25
C ASN A 228 -3.62 -12.20 8.93
N LEU A 229 -3.17 -11.43 7.93
CA LEU A 229 -3.78 -11.43 6.59
C LEU A 229 -3.76 -12.82 5.96
N GLU A 230 -2.66 -13.56 6.08
CA GLU A 230 -2.59 -14.92 5.54
C GLU A 230 -3.48 -15.91 6.30
N LYS A 231 -3.58 -15.77 7.63
CA LYS A 231 -4.46 -16.57 8.47
C LYS A 231 -5.93 -16.32 8.13
N ASP A 232 -6.32 -15.07 8.02
CA ASP A 232 -7.68 -14.67 7.66
C ASP A 232 -8.04 -15.17 6.26
N ALA A 233 -7.10 -15.06 5.31
CA ALA A 233 -7.28 -15.60 3.96
C ALA A 233 -7.49 -17.12 3.96
N ARG A 234 -6.69 -17.87 4.74
CA ARG A 234 -6.88 -19.33 4.91
C ARG A 234 -8.25 -19.65 5.48
N GLY A 235 -8.73 -18.85 6.45
CA GLY A 235 -10.07 -18.98 7.01
C GLY A 235 -11.17 -18.76 5.98
N LEU A 236 -11.12 -17.64 5.26
CA LEU A 236 -12.12 -17.26 4.25
C LEU A 236 -12.15 -18.20 3.04
N THR A 237 -11.00 -18.69 2.61
CA THR A 237 -10.86 -19.58 1.43
C THR A 237 -10.94 -21.08 1.76
N GLN A 238 -11.18 -21.43 3.02
CA GLN A 238 -11.14 -22.82 3.50
C GLN A 238 -9.81 -23.53 3.13
N ASN A 239 -8.69 -22.86 3.39
CA ASN A 239 -7.33 -23.30 3.06
C ASN A 239 -7.04 -23.42 1.55
N PHE A 240 -7.57 -22.50 0.74
CA PHE A 240 -7.30 -22.43 -0.70
C PHE A 240 -7.55 -23.75 -1.47
N ARG A 241 -8.56 -24.52 -1.05
CA ARG A 241 -8.85 -25.84 -1.63
C ARG A 241 -9.47 -25.77 -3.04
N SER A 242 -10.06 -24.63 -3.40
CA SER A 242 -10.69 -24.40 -4.72
C SER A 242 -9.76 -23.63 -5.67
N ARG A 243 -9.83 -23.96 -6.96
CA ARG A 243 -9.16 -23.21 -8.05
C ARG A 243 -9.57 -21.74 -8.07
N GLU A 244 -10.78 -21.42 -7.64
CA GLU A 244 -11.30 -20.05 -7.59
C GLU A 244 -10.54 -19.16 -6.59
N THR A 245 -9.79 -19.75 -5.66
CA THR A 245 -8.99 -19.05 -4.66
C THR A 245 -7.53 -18.85 -5.08
N ALA A 246 -7.14 -19.38 -6.25
CA ALA A 246 -5.76 -19.36 -6.72
C ALA A 246 -5.22 -17.95 -6.95
N ALA A 247 -6.07 -17.03 -7.44
CA ALA A 247 -5.70 -15.63 -7.65
C ALA A 247 -5.30 -14.95 -6.33
N LEU A 248 -6.09 -15.14 -5.27
CA LEU A 248 -5.79 -14.60 -3.94
C LEU A 248 -4.52 -15.24 -3.36
N LYS A 249 -4.35 -16.56 -3.50
CA LYS A 249 -3.14 -17.26 -3.07
C LYS A 249 -1.89 -16.67 -3.75
N SER A 250 -1.94 -16.48 -5.07
CA SER A 250 -0.85 -15.88 -5.84
C SER A 250 -0.55 -14.45 -5.39
N LYS A 251 -1.58 -13.64 -5.14
CA LYS A 251 -1.43 -12.28 -4.63
C LYS A 251 -0.73 -12.28 -3.27
N LEU A 252 -1.12 -13.14 -2.34
CA LEU A 252 -0.48 -13.27 -1.02
C LEU A 252 0.98 -13.71 -1.12
N THR A 253 1.29 -14.68 -1.98
CA THR A 253 2.68 -15.09 -2.22
C THR A 253 3.52 -13.93 -2.76
N SER A 254 2.97 -13.13 -3.68
CA SER A 254 3.65 -11.92 -4.18
C SER A 254 3.87 -10.88 -3.10
N VAL A 255 2.86 -10.60 -2.28
CA VAL A 255 2.94 -9.63 -1.18
C VAL A 255 3.97 -10.08 -0.14
N ARG A 256 4.00 -11.37 0.21
CA ARG A 256 5.01 -11.93 1.11
C ARG A 256 6.42 -11.75 0.55
N ARG A 257 6.63 -12.08 -0.72
CA ARG A 257 7.94 -11.92 -1.37
C ARG A 257 8.38 -10.45 -1.40
N GLN A 258 7.47 -9.52 -1.65
CA GLN A 258 7.75 -8.09 -1.60
C GLN A 258 8.18 -7.67 -0.19
N TRP A 259 7.43 -8.08 0.84
CA TRP A 259 7.78 -7.80 2.24
C TRP A 259 9.14 -8.40 2.63
N GLU A 260 9.42 -9.66 2.28
CA GLU A 260 10.71 -10.32 2.55
C GLU A 260 11.88 -9.60 1.86
N SER A 261 11.68 -9.20 0.60
CA SER A 261 12.69 -8.45 -0.15
C SER A 261 12.95 -7.07 0.46
N LEU A 262 11.90 -6.38 0.91
CA LEU A 262 12.02 -5.09 1.57
C LEU A 262 12.72 -5.21 2.92
N CYS A 263 12.39 -6.22 3.73
CA CYS A 263 13.09 -6.55 4.98
C CYS A 263 14.60 -6.72 4.75
N ALA A 264 14.97 -7.56 3.78
CA ALA A 264 16.38 -7.82 3.47
C ALA A 264 17.10 -6.53 3.05
N ARG A 265 16.52 -5.78 2.10
CA ARG A 265 17.15 -4.55 1.59
C ARG A 265 17.23 -3.44 2.62
N ALA A 266 16.22 -3.26 3.45
CA ALA A 266 16.25 -2.28 4.54
C ALA A 266 17.37 -2.62 5.54
N LYS A 267 17.47 -3.91 5.93
CA LYS A 267 18.52 -4.38 6.84
C LYS A 267 19.93 -4.25 6.25
N ASP A 268 20.10 -4.64 4.99
CA ASP A 268 21.37 -4.53 4.29
C ASP A 268 21.79 -3.05 4.18
N ARG A 269 20.85 -2.16 3.86
CA ARG A 269 21.11 -0.71 3.81
C ARG A 269 21.49 -0.14 5.18
N SER A 270 20.79 -0.50 6.26
CA SER A 270 21.15 -0.09 7.62
C SER A 270 22.54 -0.58 8.01
N THR A 271 22.88 -1.83 7.68
CA THR A 271 24.20 -2.40 8.00
C THR A 271 25.31 -1.68 7.24
N ALA A 272 25.11 -1.39 5.95
CA ALA A 272 26.06 -0.62 5.15
C ALA A 272 26.25 0.81 5.68
N LEU A 273 25.17 1.50 6.01
CA LEU A 273 25.22 2.86 6.54
C LEU A 273 25.87 2.91 7.94
N SER A 274 25.67 1.89 8.77
CA SER A 274 26.33 1.79 10.09
C SER A 274 27.86 1.75 9.96
N GLY A 275 28.38 1.01 8.98
CA GLY A 275 29.81 1.03 8.65
C GLY A 275 30.29 2.43 8.22
N ASN A 276 29.52 3.10 7.35
CA ASN A 276 29.85 4.44 6.87
C ASN A 276 29.84 5.48 8.00
N VAL A 277 28.93 5.39 8.96
CA VAL A 277 28.87 6.33 10.10
C VAL A 277 30.16 6.29 10.91
N ALA A 278 30.74 5.11 11.15
CA ALA A 278 32.00 5.00 11.89
C ALA A 278 33.16 5.69 11.15
N HIS A 279 33.26 5.50 9.83
CA HIS A 279 34.24 6.20 8.99
C HIS A 279 34.00 7.71 8.97
N TRP A 280 32.74 8.13 8.87
CA TRP A 280 32.37 9.54 8.80
C TRP A 280 32.66 10.30 10.10
N GLN A 281 32.38 9.70 11.27
CA GLN A 281 32.73 10.29 12.56
C GLN A 281 34.24 10.48 12.71
N ARG A 282 35.04 9.49 12.28
CA ARG A 282 36.50 9.60 12.28
C ARG A 282 36.99 10.69 11.33
N TYR A 283 36.44 10.74 10.11
CA TYR A 283 36.72 11.80 9.16
C TYR A 283 36.43 13.18 9.74
N GLN A 284 35.26 13.37 10.38
CA GLN A 284 34.90 14.65 10.99
C GLN A 284 35.88 15.07 12.09
N THR A 285 36.27 14.15 12.98
CA THR A 285 37.25 14.43 14.04
C THR A 285 38.60 14.84 13.45
N LEU A 286 39.12 14.07 12.49
CA LEU A 286 40.41 14.35 11.84
C LEU A 286 40.37 15.67 11.04
N HIS A 287 39.24 15.96 10.39
CA HIS A 287 39.02 17.22 9.69
C HIS A 287 39.01 18.41 10.65
N GLU A 288 38.32 18.31 11.78
CA GLU A 288 38.29 19.34 12.82
C GLU A 288 39.68 19.59 13.45
N GLU A 289 40.49 18.54 13.57
CA GLU A 289 41.89 18.63 14.04
C GLU A 289 42.81 19.28 13.00
N LEU A 290 42.72 18.88 11.73
CA LEU A 290 43.63 19.29 10.66
C LEU A 290 43.37 20.71 10.14
N MET A 291 42.10 21.11 10.04
CA MET A 291 41.70 22.35 9.36
C MET A 291 42.25 23.65 9.99
N PRO A 292 42.28 23.82 11.33
CA PRO A 292 42.90 24.97 11.96
C PRO A 292 44.38 25.11 11.58
N TRP A 293 45.10 23.99 11.52
CA TRP A 293 46.51 23.97 11.12
C TRP A 293 46.68 24.31 9.64
N ILE A 294 45.87 23.75 8.73
CA ILE A 294 45.92 24.12 7.30
C ILE A 294 45.76 25.63 7.13
N ILE A 295 44.80 26.26 7.84
CA ILE A 295 44.59 27.70 7.77
C ILE A 295 45.81 28.48 8.29
N LYS A 296 46.44 28.03 9.38
CA LYS A 296 47.69 28.62 9.93
C LYS A 296 48.84 28.48 8.93
N ALA A 297 49.03 27.29 8.35
CA ALA A 297 50.08 26.97 7.41
C ALA A 297 49.95 27.77 6.10
N GLU A 298 48.73 27.89 5.57
CA GLU A 298 48.44 28.73 4.39
C GLU A 298 48.82 30.19 4.64
N LYS A 299 48.48 30.73 5.82
CA LYS A 299 48.86 32.10 6.20
C LYS A 299 50.37 32.25 6.29
N TYR A 300 51.05 31.33 6.97
CA TYR A 300 52.51 31.35 7.08
C TYR A 300 53.17 31.33 5.69
N CYS A 301 52.73 30.43 4.81
CA CYS A 301 53.23 30.33 3.43
C CYS A 301 52.94 31.58 2.59
N ALA A 302 51.85 32.29 2.87
CA ALA A 302 51.50 33.54 2.19
C ALA A 302 52.31 34.76 2.68
N THR A 303 52.97 34.68 3.84
CA THR A 303 53.83 35.77 4.32
C THR A 303 55.10 35.89 3.47
N GLU A 304 55.48 37.11 3.12
CA GLU A 304 56.79 37.34 2.49
C GLU A 304 57.92 37.04 3.48
N LEU A 305 59.03 36.52 2.96
CA LEU A 305 60.21 36.25 3.78
C LEU A 305 60.83 37.59 4.24
N PRO A 306 60.97 37.83 5.56
CA PRO A 306 61.56 39.06 6.06
C PRO A 306 63.03 39.21 5.62
N LYS A 307 63.47 40.45 5.46
CA LYS A 307 64.88 40.76 5.22
C LYS A 307 65.62 40.78 6.56
N CYS A 308 66.74 40.06 6.64
CA CYS A 308 67.61 40.07 7.82
C CYS A 308 68.68 41.17 7.72
N SER A 309 69.05 41.72 8.87
CA SER A 309 70.14 42.69 9.05
C SER A 309 71.32 42.10 9.83
N SER A 310 71.16 40.89 10.40
CA SER A 310 72.17 40.19 11.19
C SER A 310 72.12 38.67 10.97
N LEU A 311 73.18 37.97 11.38
CA LEU A 311 73.23 36.51 11.40
C LEU A 311 72.20 35.92 12.37
N ASP A 312 72.00 36.54 13.54
CA ASP A 312 71.04 36.06 14.55
C ASP A 312 69.60 36.13 14.01
N GLU A 313 69.22 37.22 13.33
CA GLU A 313 67.91 37.32 12.68
C GLU A 313 67.72 36.26 11.57
N ALA A 314 68.78 35.95 10.81
CA ALA A 314 68.74 34.90 9.79
C ALA A 314 68.62 33.50 10.41
N LYS A 315 69.27 33.28 11.56
CA LYS A 315 69.18 32.04 12.33
C LYS A 315 67.78 31.84 12.92
N ASP A 316 67.20 32.87 13.53
CA ASP A 316 65.85 32.82 14.08
C ASP A 316 64.80 32.49 13.00
N LEU A 317 64.92 33.08 11.80
CA LEU A 317 64.03 32.76 10.67
C LEU A 317 64.23 31.34 10.15
N TYR A 318 65.47 30.84 10.14
CA TYR A 318 65.77 29.46 9.79
C TYR A 318 65.13 28.49 10.77
N GLU A 319 65.35 28.69 12.08
CA GLU A 319 64.79 27.84 13.13
C GLU A 319 63.25 27.87 13.13
N LEU A 320 62.64 29.05 12.92
CA LEU A 320 61.19 29.19 12.76
C LEU A 320 60.67 28.38 11.57
N HIS A 321 61.40 28.37 10.44
CA HIS A 321 61.00 27.61 9.28
C HIS A 321 61.19 26.10 9.48
N GLN A 322 62.26 25.67 10.14
CA GLN A 322 62.46 24.26 10.50
C GLN A 322 61.36 23.76 11.44
N ALA A 323 60.95 24.57 12.42
CA ALA A 323 59.81 24.25 13.28
C ALA A 323 58.51 24.08 12.46
N PHE A 324 58.28 24.93 11.45
CA PHE A 324 57.14 24.78 10.54
C PHE A 324 57.21 23.49 9.70
N LEU A 325 58.39 23.08 9.23
CA LEU A 325 58.55 21.80 8.52
C LEU A 325 58.26 20.61 9.43
N GLN A 326 58.70 20.67 10.69
CA GLN A 326 58.34 19.66 11.69
C GLN A 326 56.81 19.60 11.90
N GLU A 327 56.14 20.76 12.01
CA GLU A 327 54.67 20.78 12.07
C GLU A 327 54.02 20.11 10.84
N CYS A 328 54.59 20.26 9.63
CA CYS A 328 54.09 19.58 8.43
C CYS A 328 54.22 18.05 8.53
N GLU A 329 55.35 17.56 9.02
CA GLU A 329 55.60 16.13 9.25
C GLU A 329 54.63 15.55 10.30
N GLU A 330 54.35 16.30 11.37
CA GLU A 330 53.42 15.90 12.43
C GLU A 330 51.96 15.81 11.94
N HIS A 331 51.56 16.69 10.99
CA HIS A 331 50.19 16.69 10.46
C HIS A 331 49.99 15.78 9.24
N LEU A 332 51.07 15.29 8.61
CA LEU A 332 50.98 14.39 7.45
C LEU A 332 50.21 13.09 7.77
N PRO A 333 50.46 12.37 8.89
CA PRO A 333 49.69 11.18 9.24
C PRO A 333 48.18 11.48 9.43
N ILE A 334 47.84 12.65 9.98
CA ILE A 334 46.45 13.07 10.18
C ILE A 334 45.77 13.26 8.83
N PHE A 335 46.44 13.92 7.88
CA PHE A 335 45.95 14.11 6.51
C PHE A 335 45.79 12.79 5.76
N ASP A 336 46.77 11.88 5.85
CA ASP A 336 46.71 10.57 5.18
C ASP A 336 45.59 9.70 5.75
N GLN A 337 45.43 9.70 7.07
CA GLN A 337 44.34 8.99 7.72
C GLN A 337 42.98 9.59 7.36
N MET A 338 42.84 10.92 7.39
CA MET A 338 41.61 11.61 6.98
C MET A 338 41.24 11.29 5.53
N SER A 339 42.24 11.27 4.63
CA SER A 339 42.05 10.92 3.22
C SER A 339 41.63 9.46 3.04
N THR A 340 42.17 8.56 3.86
CA THR A 340 41.79 7.15 3.88
C THR A 340 40.34 6.96 4.34
N GLU A 341 39.96 7.60 5.45
CA GLU A 341 38.58 7.55 5.98
C GLU A 341 37.58 8.16 4.98
N ALA A 342 37.94 9.27 4.31
CA ALA A 342 37.16 9.86 3.23
C ALA A 342 37.03 8.94 2.00
N GLY A 343 38.04 8.12 1.72
CA GLY A 343 38.03 7.12 0.64
C GLY A 343 36.94 6.05 0.81
N TYR A 344 36.68 5.63 2.05
CA TYR A 344 35.57 4.72 2.36
C TYR A 344 34.18 5.38 2.21
N LEU A 345 34.14 6.70 2.08
CA LEU A 345 32.92 7.51 2.02
C LEU A 345 32.71 8.12 0.64
N ILE A 346 33.41 7.65 -0.39
CA ILE A 346 33.40 8.31 -1.71
C ILE A 346 32.03 8.31 -2.40
N ASP A 347 31.18 7.34 -2.08
CA ASP A 347 29.79 7.27 -2.54
C ASP A 347 28.87 8.26 -1.79
N GLN A 348 29.37 8.88 -0.72
CA GLN A 348 28.63 9.92 0.00
C GLN A 348 28.63 11.23 -0.79
N PRO A 349 27.55 12.01 -0.68
CA PRO A 349 27.41 13.25 -1.42
C PRO A 349 28.46 14.27 -1.01
N ASN A 350 29.02 14.99 -1.98
CA ASN A 350 30.04 16.04 -1.80
C ASN A 350 31.39 15.59 -1.20
N MET A 351 31.50 14.40 -0.61
CA MET A 351 32.74 13.88 -0.01
C MET A 351 33.93 13.95 -0.96
N HIS A 352 33.74 13.50 -2.21
CA HIS A 352 34.80 13.55 -3.22
C HIS A 352 35.31 14.97 -3.48
N ARG A 353 34.40 15.95 -3.58
CA ARG A 353 34.72 17.36 -3.83
C ARG A 353 35.42 18.00 -2.63
N ASP A 354 34.94 17.70 -1.43
CA ASP A 354 35.50 18.26 -0.19
C ASP A 354 36.91 17.72 0.06
N LEU A 355 37.12 16.41 -0.15
CA LEU A 355 38.44 15.79 -0.07
C LEU A 355 39.40 16.40 -1.10
N GLU A 356 38.98 16.53 -2.37
CA GLU A 356 39.80 17.13 -3.43
C GLU A 356 40.22 18.57 -3.06
N ALA A 357 39.31 19.36 -2.49
CA ALA A 357 39.61 20.71 -2.06
C ALA A 357 40.69 20.75 -0.96
N ILE A 358 40.62 19.85 0.03
CA ILE A 358 41.61 19.77 1.11
C ILE A 358 42.95 19.26 0.56
N GLN A 359 42.95 18.23 -0.27
CA GLN A 359 44.15 17.69 -0.93
C GLN A 359 44.88 18.78 -1.73
N LYS A 360 44.14 19.62 -2.46
CA LYS A 360 44.71 20.74 -3.20
C LYS A 360 45.34 21.80 -2.28
N ARG A 361 44.71 22.11 -1.15
CA ARG A 361 45.25 23.05 -0.15
C ARG A 361 46.53 22.51 0.49
N TRP A 362 46.52 21.24 0.88
CA TRP A 362 47.70 20.54 1.40
C TRP A 362 48.87 20.55 0.41
N GLY A 363 48.63 20.16 -0.85
CA GLY A 363 49.68 20.17 -1.88
C GLY A 363 50.26 21.57 -2.14
N LYS A 364 49.43 22.62 -2.06
CA LYS A 364 49.90 24.00 -2.17
C LYS A 364 50.77 24.42 -0.98
N ILE A 365 50.44 23.99 0.24
CA ILE A 365 51.29 24.22 1.42
C ILE A 365 52.67 23.60 1.20
N LEU A 366 52.73 22.33 0.76
CA LEU A 366 54.01 21.63 0.51
C LEU A 366 54.86 22.31 -0.57
N THR A 367 54.24 22.75 -1.67
CA THR A 367 54.97 23.44 -2.74
C THR A 367 55.52 24.78 -2.24
N ASN A 368 54.70 25.55 -1.52
CA ASN A 368 55.11 26.85 -0.99
C ASN A 368 56.15 26.73 0.14
N SER A 369 56.07 25.67 0.96
CA SER A 369 57.03 25.41 2.02
C SER A 369 58.40 25.10 1.42
N GLU A 370 58.46 24.27 0.38
CA GLU A 370 59.70 23.93 -0.34
C GLU A 370 60.33 25.17 -1.00
N ASP A 371 59.53 26.01 -1.67
CA ASP A 371 59.98 27.29 -2.22
C ASP A 371 60.55 28.22 -1.14
N ARG A 372 59.95 28.20 0.06
CA ARG A 372 60.43 28.99 1.21
C ARG A 372 61.70 28.40 1.80
N SER A 373 61.83 27.07 1.89
CA SER A 373 63.03 26.39 2.36
C SER A 373 64.24 26.80 1.52
N GLN A 374 64.12 26.73 0.19
CA GLN A 374 65.19 27.15 -0.72
C GLN A 374 65.64 28.60 -0.49
N LYS A 375 64.70 29.51 -0.22
CA LYS A 375 64.99 30.93 0.05
C LYS A 375 65.66 31.13 1.42
N VAL A 376 65.14 30.47 2.46
CA VAL A 376 65.64 30.55 3.83
C VAL A 376 67.04 29.94 3.93
N ASP A 377 67.26 28.78 3.34
CA ASP A 377 68.56 28.09 3.31
C ASP A 377 69.62 28.92 2.59
N LYS A 378 69.25 29.50 1.43
CA LYS A 378 70.16 30.38 0.69
C LYS A 378 70.53 31.63 1.48
N MET A 379 69.55 32.26 2.15
CA MET A 379 69.76 33.45 2.97
C MET A 379 70.64 33.14 4.18
N PHE A 380 70.29 32.10 4.95
CA PHE A 380 71.04 31.69 6.13
C PHE A 380 72.46 31.24 5.77
N GLY A 381 72.63 30.47 4.70
CA GLY A 381 73.93 30.06 4.17
C GLY A 381 74.80 31.24 3.76
N ALA A 382 74.23 32.27 3.12
CA ALA A 382 74.97 33.48 2.75
C ALA A 382 75.43 34.28 3.99
N TRP A 383 74.56 34.42 5.00
CA TRP A 383 74.92 35.07 6.26
C TRP A 383 76.00 34.30 7.02
N ASN A 384 75.91 32.97 7.06
CA ASN A 384 76.90 32.13 7.70
C ASN A 384 78.27 32.23 6.99
N ALA A 385 78.28 32.22 5.65
CA ALA A 385 79.49 32.43 4.86
C ALA A 385 80.11 33.82 5.12
N HIS A 386 79.29 34.87 5.19
CA HIS A 386 79.76 36.22 5.51
C HIS A 386 80.34 36.29 6.93
N ALA A 387 79.71 35.66 7.92
CA ALA A 387 80.23 35.60 9.29
C ALA A 387 81.56 34.84 9.37
N SER A 388 81.70 33.69 8.71
CA SER A 388 82.97 32.96 8.64
C SER A 388 84.08 33.75 7.93
N GLN A 389 83.73 34.53 6.90
CA GLN A 389 84.68 35.44 6.24
C GLN A 389 85.13 36.56 7.18
N LEU A 390 84.22 37.16 7.96
CA LEU A 390 84.55 38.17 8.96
C LEU A 390 85.46 37.60 10.06
N GLU A 391 85.17 36.41 10.56
CA GLU A 391 85.99 35.72 11.56
C GLU A 391 87.39 35.42 11.02
N SER A 392 87.51 34.87 9.81
CA SER A 392 88.79 34.63 9.15
C SER A 392 89.58 35.92 8.90
N PHE A 393 88.90 37.01 8.54
CA PHE A 393 89.52 38.32 8.37
C PHE A 393 90.01 38.89 9.71
N GLN A 394 89.22 38.76 10.78
CA GLN A 394 89.61 39.15 12.14
C GLN A 394 90.83 38.35 12.62
N GLU A 395 90.84 37.03 12.44
CA GLU A 395 92.00 36.19 12.76
C GLU A 395 93.26 36.61 11.99
N THR A 396 93.10 37.00 10.71
CA THR A 396 94.21 37.46 9.88
C THR A 396 94.74 38.81 10.37
N LEU A 397 93.85 39.75 10.70
CA LEU A 397 94.21 41.03 11.32
C LEU A 397 94.92 40.83 12.67
N ASP A 398 94.43 39.94 13.51
CA ASP A 398 95.05 39.63 14.81
C ASP A 398 96.45 39.01 14.64
N LYS A 399 96.64 38.16 13.63
CA LYS A 399 97.96 37.60 13.27
C LYS A 399 98.92 38.70 12.80
N ASP A 400 98.45 39.61 11.94
CA ASP A 400 99.25 40.75 11.45
C ASP A 400 99.59 41.75 12.57
N GLN A 401 98.68 41.99 13.51
CA GLN A 401 98.95 42.85 14.69
C GLN A 401 99.93 42.20 15.68
N ARG A 402 100.00 40.87 15.72
CA ARG A 402 100.95 40.10 16.55
C ARG A 402 102.30 39.86 15.85
N ALA A 403 102.43 40.15 14.56
CA ALA A 403 103.69 40.02 13.85
C ALA A 403 104.71 41.08 14.31
N PRO A 404 105.96 40.70 14.67
CA PRO A 404 106.97 41.67 15.08
C PRO A 404 107.31 42.60 13.92
N ARG A 405 107.24 43.93 14.16
CA ARG A 405 107.63 44.93 13.16
C ARG A 405 109.08 44.67 12.72
N PRO A 406 109.40 44.60 11.41
CA PRO A 406 110.77 44.47 10.98
C PRO A 406 111.57 45.70 11.43
N GLY A 407 112.58 45.47 12.27
CA GLY A 407 113.55 46.49 12.65
C GLY A 407 114.35 46.97 11.42
N PRO A 408 114.90 48.20 11.45
CA PRO A 408 115.59 48.77 10.29
C PRO A 408 116.80 47.93 9.91
N GLN A 409 116.78 47.32 8.72
CA GLN A 409 117.94 46.63 8.16
C GLN A 409 118.93 47.65 7.61
N HIS A 410 120.05 47.81 8.30
CA HIS A 410 121.25 48.45 7.78
C HIS A 410 121.79 47.68 6.57
N GLN A 411 121.75 48.28 5.38
CA GLN A 411 122.53 47.80 4.23
C GLN A 411 124.00 48.18 4.43
N HIS A 412 124.82 47.22 4.86
CA HIS A 412 126.28 47.30 4.70
C HIS A 412 126.65 46.71 3.34
N VAL A 413 126.95 47.58 2.38
CA VAL A 413 127.63 47.21 1.13
C VAL A 413 129.11 47.00 1.43
N ARG A 414 129.60 45.77 1.29
CA ARG A 414 131.03 45.46 1.11
C ARG A 414 131.19 44.31 0.11
N HIS A 415 131.48 44.68 -1.14
CA HIS A 415 132.36 43.89 -2.00
C HIS A 415 133.48 44.83 -2.45
N SER A 416 134.69 44.61 -1.94
CA SER A 416 135.90 45.27 -2.40
C SER A 416 136.89 44.22 -2.85
N GLY A 417 137.44 44.40 -4.05
CA GLY A 417 138.76 43.87 -4.39
C GLY A 417 138.97 43.55 -5.86
N ALA A 418 139.37 44.57 -6.62
CA ALA A 418 140.19 44.51 -7.84
C ALA A 418 141.17 43.31 -7.86
N GLY A 419 141.52 42.68 -8.98
CA GLY A 419 141.70 43.18 -10.34
C GLY A 419 143.05 42.62 -10.82
N ALA A 420 143.21 42.34 -12.12
CA ALA A 420 144.50 42.37 -12.81
C ALA A 420 144.37 41.87 -14.25
N ARG A 421 144.53 42.80 -15.20
CA ARG A 421 145.32 42.55 -16.40
C ARG A 421 146.25 43.75 -16.58
N ALA A 422 147.55 43.45 -16.54
CA ALA A 422 148.74 44.18 -16.99
C ALA A 422 149.66 44.72 -15.87
N GLY A 423 150.84 44.09 -15.80
CA GLY A 423 152.07 44.62 -15.18
C GLY A 423 152.53 43.86 -13.96
#